data_AF-A0A2D9TP86-F1
#
_entry.id   AF-A0A2D9TP86-F1
#
_cell.length_a   1.000
_cell.length_b   1.000
_cell.length_c   1.000
_cell.angle_alpha   90.00
_cell.angle_beta   90.00
_cell.angle_gamma   90.00
#
_symmetry.space_group_name_H-M   'P 1'
#
loop_
_entity.id
_entity.type
_entity.pdbx_description
1 polymer ?
#
loop_
_entity_poly.entity_id
_entity_poly.type
_entity_poly.pdbx_seq_one_letter_code
_entity_poly.pdbx_strand_id
1 'polypeptide(L)'
;MNSYKFLKYFLTLSIPFLAYLSFNGNGIITYAPIIEAFFLIPILEFIMKPDSTNLSDAEEEMTKNDKFYDIILYLFVPIIFFLIWEFLISMRESISTSDKVGRILSMGLICGGFGINIAHELGHRSNKVEQFLSKILLLPSLYMHFFIEHNRGHHKRVSTKEDPSSARFGENIFSFWFRAVITGYLSAWKLEKVKLQRNGESFFSLSNEMIIFQIVQFIFIYIIFYFFGLSIMVYFIICSVIGFLILETVNYIEHYGLERTINKNGKYERVKPFHSWNSNHPIGRIMLFELSRHSDHHFNASRKYQILKNHDNSPEMPTGYPGMMILALFPPLWFYVMNNKIKSIK
;
A
#
# COMPACT_ATOMS: atom_id res chain seq x y z
N MET A 1 27.04 17.20 7.41
CA MET A 1 25.75 16.95 6.72
C MET A 1 25.09 15.75 7.40
N ASN A 2 23.86 15.90 7.87
CA ASN A 2 23.32 15.15 9.01
C ASN A 2 23.07 13.66 8.71
N SER A 3 23.89 12.80 9.34
CA SER A 3 23.81 11.32 9.40
C SER A 3 22.54 10.77 10.08
N TYR A 4 21.49 11.57 10.22
CA TYR A 4 20.33 11.30 11.07
C TYR A 4 18.99 11.49 10.34
N LYS A 5 18.99 11.57 9.00
CA LYS A 5 17.74 11.73 8.21
C LYS A 5 16.76 10.57 8.43
N PHE A 6 17.24 9.38 8.79
CA PHE A 6 16.38 8.25 9.14
C PHE A 6 15.55 8.47 10.40
N LEU A 7 15.94 9.41 11.30
CA LEU A 7 15.23 9.63 12.55
C LEU A 7 13.76 10.03 12.37
N LYS A 8 13.44 10.69 11.25
CA LYS A 8 12.06 11.05 10.93
C LYS A 8 11.16 9.82 10.80
N TYR A 9 11.69 8.67 10.39
CA TYR A 9 10.91 7.44 10.25
C TYR A 9 10.54 6.81 11.60
N PHE A 10 11.08 7.26 12.75
CA PHE A 10 10.52 6.86 14.04
C PHE A 10 9.09 7.40 14.24
N LEU A 11 8.71 8.49 13.54
CA LEU A 11 7.33 8.97 13.53
C LEU A 11 6.36 7.89 13.03
N THR A 12 6.82 6.99 12.15
CA THR A 12 6.00 5.88 11.62
C THR A 12 5.58 4.87 12.69
N LEU A 13 6.25 4.84 13.85
CA LEU A 13 5.90 3.97 14.98
C LEU A 13 4.73 4.49 15.83
N SER A 14 4.28 5.73 15.60
CA SER A 14 3.10 6.32 16.25
C SER A 14 1.86 5.44 16.09
N ILE A 15 1.49 5.11 14.85
CA ILE A 15 0.31 4.30 14.54
C ILE A 15 0.41 2.87 15.12
N PRO A 16 1.52 2.11 14.95
CA PRO A 16 1.73 0.84 15.64
C PRO A 16 1.58 0.91 17.16
N PHE A 17 2.10 1.97 17.78
CA PHE A 17 1.96 2.18 19.22
C PHE A 17 0.49 2.47 19.60
N LEU A 18 -0.21 3.31 18.85
CA LEU A 18 -1.64 3.54 19.05
C LEU A 18 -2.48 2.29 18.79
N ALA A 19 -2.05 1.40 17.88
CA ALA A 19 -2.72 0.13 17.63
C ALA A 19 -2.61 -0.79 18.84
N TYR A 20 -1.43 -0.87 19.45
CA TYR A 20 -1.24 -1.55 20.73
C TYR A 20 -2.16 -1.00 21.83
N LEU A 21 -2.26 0.33 21.97
CA LEU A 21 -3.20 0.95 22.91
C LEU A 21 -4.67 0.67 22.58
N SER A 22 -5.01 0.62 21.29
CA SER A 22 -6.36 0.27 20.81
C SER A 22 -6.73 -1.16 21.23
N PHE A 23 -5.81 -2.12 21.11
CA PHE A 23 -6.06 -3.52 21.47
C PHE A 23 -6.11 -3.75 22.98
N ASN A 24 -5.48 -2.88 23.77
CA ASN A 24 -5.42 -3.00 25.24
C ASN A 24 -6.33 -2.00 25.97
N GLY A 25 -7.12 -1.20 25.24
CA GLY A 25 -8.01 -0.17 25.78
C GLY A 25 -9.47 -0.35 25.37
N ASN A 26 -10.32 0.55 25.83
CA ASN A 26 -11.77 0.59 25.55
C ASN A 26 -12.22 2.03 25.25
N GLY A 27 -13.37 2.18 24.59
CA GLY A 27 -13.93 3.45 24.15
C GLY A 27 -13.14 4.06 22.99
N ILE A 28 -13.00 5.39 23.01
CA ILE A 28 -12.40 6.15 21.89
C ILE A 28 -10.97 5.73 21.55
N ILE A 29 -10.21 5.19 22.51
CA ILE A 29 -8.83 4.73 22.30
C ILE A 29 -8.73 3.61 21.27
N THR A 30 -9.79 2.79 21.11
CA THR A 30 -9.84 1.71 20.11
C THR A 30 -9.79 2.25 18.66
N TYR A 31 -10.11 3.53 18.47
CA TYR A 31 -10.05 4.22 17.19
C TYR A 31 -8.80 5.10 17.03
N ALA A 32 -7.90 5.13 18.01
CA ALA A 32 -6.76 6.06 18.01
C ALA A 32 -5.89 5.99 16.73
N PRO A 33 -5.53 4.81 16.19
CA PRO A 33 -4.86 4.70 14.89
C PRO A 33 -5.60 5.37 13.73
N ILE A 34 -6.92 5.18 13.68
CA ILE A 34 -7.78 5.74 12.63
C ILE A 34 -7.88 7.26 12.76
N ILE A 35 -8.02 7.75 13.99
CA ILE A 35 -8.07 9.18 14.30
C ILE A 35 -6.74 9.83 13.90
N GLU A 36 -5.60 9.21 14.20
CA GLU A 36 -4.31 9.73 13.76
C GLU A 36 -4.21 9.75 12.22
N ALA A 37 -4.46 8.60 11.58
CA ALA A 37 -4.28 8.43 10.14
C ALA A 37 -5.21 9.31 9.28
N PHE A 38 -6.48 9.40 9.65
CA PHE A 38 -7.54 9.97 8.80
C PHE A 38 -8.18 11.24 9.39
N PHE A 39 -7.71 11.74 10.53
CA PHE A 39 -8.15 13.03 11.05
C PHE A 39 -6.97 13.94 11.37
N LEU A 40 -6.06 13.50 12.23
CA LEU A 40 -4.91 14.31 12.65
C LEU A 40 -3.96 14.60 11.49
N ILE A 41 -3.53 13.57 10.75
CA ILE A 41 -2.59 13.75 9.63
C ILE A 41 -3.17 14.68 8.55
N PRO A 42 -4.40 14.46 8.02
CA PRO A 42 -5.01 15.41 7.07
C PRO A 42 -5.06 16.86 7.56
N ILE A 43 -5.39 17.08 8.85
CA ILE A 43 -5.43 18.43 9.43
C ILE A 43 -4.04 19.05 9.45
N LEU A 44 -3.02 18.30 9.88
CA LEU A 44 -1.65 18.78 9.90
C LEU A 44 -1.14 19.06 8.48
N GLU A 45 -1.46 18.22 7.51
CA GLU A 45 -1.10 18.41 6.11
C GLU A 45 -1.82 19.60 5.45
N PHE A 46 -3.00 19.97 5.93
CA PHE A 46 -3.66 21.20 5.47
C PHE A 46 -2.95 22.47 5.97
N ILE A 47 -2.28 22.39 7.13
CA ILE A 47 -1.55 23.50 7.74
C ILE A 47 -0.11 23.58 7.20
N MET A 48 0.51 22.43 6.94
CA MET A 48 1.89 22.33 6.46
C MET A 48 1.97 22.46 4.94
N LYS A 49 2.93 23.25 4.45
CA LYS A 49 3.16 23.38 3.00
C LYS A 49 3.83 22.12 2.44
N PRO A 50 3.46 21.66 1.24
CA PRO A 50 4.19 20.61 0.53
C PRO A 50 5.66 20.99 0.29
N ASP A 51 6.56 20.00 0.33
CA ASP A 51 7.98 20.17 0.06
C ASP A 51 8.42 19.34 -1.16
N SER A 52 8.55 20.04 -2.30
CA SER A 52 9.00 19.46 -3.57
C SER A 52 10.53 19.36 -3.69
N THR A 53 11.28 19.74 -2.66
CA THR A 53 12.74 19.75 -2.70
C THR A 53 13.29 18.33 -2.83
N ASN A 54 14.19 18.15 -3.79
CA ASN A 54 14.91 16.89 -3.98
C ASN A 54 16.21 16.87 -3.17
N LEU A 55 16.66 15.66 -2.81
CA LEU A 55 18.00 15.48 -2.26
C LEU A 55 19.05 15.90 -3.29
N SER A 56 20.14 16.52 -2.83
CA SER A 56 21.33 16.67 -3.67
C SER A 56 21.95 15.31 -3.98
N ASP A 57 22.75 15.20 -5.03
CA ASP A 57 23.36 13.92 -5.46
C ASP A 57 24.17 13.26 -4.32
N ALA A 58 24.91 14.06 -3.55
CA ALA A 58 25.68 13.58 -2.40
C ALA A 58 24.76 13.07 -1.26
N GLU A 59 23.66 13.77 -0.98
CA GLU A 59 22.70 13.33 0.04
C GLU A 59 21.93 12.09 -0.40
N GLU A 60 21.61 11.97 -1.68
CA GLU A 60 20.98 10.78 -2.26
C GLU A 60 21.88 9.56 -2.11
N GLU A 61 23.17 9.67 -2.45
CA GLU A 61 24.11 8.57 -2.30
C GLU A 61 24.26 8.11 -0.84
N MET A 62 24.33 9.05 0.10
CA MET A 62 24.35 8.73 1.54
C MET A 62 23.05 8.03 1.97
N THR A 63 21.89 8.57 1.57
CA THR A 63 20.57 8.07 1.98
C THR A 63 20.24 6.72 1.36
N LYS A 64 20.70 6.46 0.13
CA LYS A 64 20.57 5.17 -0.56
C LYS A 64 21.30 4.04 0.17
N ASN A 65 22.46 4.36 0.76
CA ASN A 65 23.33 3.43 1.47
C ASN A 65 23.06 3.37 2.99
N ASP A 66 22.06 4.12 3.48
CA ASP A 66 21.69 4.14 4.89
C ASP A 66 21.03 2.81 5.32
N LYS A 67 21.76 2.04 6.10
CA LYS A 67 21.28 0.75 6.63
C LYS A 67 20.21 0.92 7.71
N PHE A 68 20.15 2.06 8.41
CA PHE A 68 19.16 2.27 9.46
C PHE A 68 17.75 2.36 8.91
N TYR A 69 17.59 2.94 7.72
CA TYR A 69 16.32 2.91 7.01
C TYR A 69 15.85 1.46 6.75
N ASP A 70 16.73 0.62 6.22
CA ASP A 70 16.43 -0.78 5.95
C ASP A 70 16.11 -1.55 7.25
N ILE A 71 16.85 -1.29 8.34
CA ILE A 71 16.59 -1.89 9.66
C ILE A 71 15.19 -1.53 10.16
N ILE A 72 14.74 -0.27 10.00
CA ILE A 72 13.39 0.15 10.39
C ILE A 72 12.35 -0.69 9.66
N LEU A 73 12.44 -0.81 8.33
CA LEU A 73 11.51 -1.63 7.55
C LEU A 73 11.49 -3.10 8.01
N TYR A 74 12.65 -3.67 8.33
CA TYR A 74 12.72 -5.05 8.82
C TYR A 74 12.11 -5.22 10.21
N LEU A 75 12.26 -4.24 11.10
CA LEU A 75 11.65 -4.26 12.43
C LEU A 75 10.12 -4.23 12.38
N PHE A 76 9.53 -3.66 11.33
CA PHE A 76 8.08 -3.71 11.14
C PHE A 76 7.55 -5.14 10.94
N VAL A 77 8.35 -6.09 10.46
CA VAL A 77 7.94 -7.48 10.31
C VAL A 77 7.55 -8.09 11.66
N PRO A 78 8.45 -8.20 12.68
CA PRO A 78 8.05 -8.70 13.99
C PRO A 78 7.01 -7.81 14.69
N ILE A 79 7.04 -6.48 14.50
CA ILE A 79 6.04 -5.57 15.10
C ILE A 79 4.63 -5.90 14.58
N ILE A 80 4.44 -6.08 13.28
CA ILE A 80 3.13 -6.38 12.70
C ILE A 80 2.62 -7.73 13.19
N PHE A 81 3.46 -8.76 13.23
CA PHE A 81 3.05 -10.08 13.74
C PHE A 81 2.77 -10.07 15.25
N PHE A 82 3.49 -9.27 16.02
CA PHE A 82 3.16 -9.00 17.42
C PHE A 82 1.79 -8.32 17.56
N LEU A 83 1.51 -7.29 16.75
CA LEU A 83 0.22 -6.59 16.76
C LEU A 83 -0.94 -7.49 16.32
N ILE A 84 -0.73 -8.41 15.38
CA ILE A 84 -1.72 -9.44 15.02
C ILE A 84 -2.01 -10.33 16.23
N TRP A 85 -0.96 -10.80 16.91
CA TRP A 85 -1.12 -11.62 18.11
C TRP A 85 -1.90 -10.89 19.21
N GLU A 86 -1.51 -9.64 19.51
CA GLU A 86 -2.21 -8.77 20.46
C GLU A 86 -3.68 -8.56 20.08
N PHE A 87 -3.96 -8.26 18.80
CA PHE A 87 -5.32 -8.14 18.29
C PHE A 87 -6.12 -9.44 18.54
N LEU A 88 -5.58 -10.60 18.17
CA LEU A 88 -6.26 -11.89 18.31
C LEU A 88 -6.55 -12.24 19.76
N ILE A 89 -5.63 -11.92 20.70
CA ILE A 89 -5.88 -12.08 22.14
C ILE A 89 -6.97 -11.12 22.59
N SER A 90 -6.86 -9.84 22.24
CA SER A 90 -7.79 -8.80 22.66
C SER A 90 -9.23 -9.08 22.22
N MET A 91 -9.43 -9.75 21.08
CA MET A 91 -10.76 -10.07 20.56
C MET A 91 -11.44 -11.24 21.30
N ARG A 92 -10.76 -11.90 22.25
CA ARG A 92 -11.37 -12.86 23.18
C ARG A 92 -12.11 -12.18 24.33
N GLU A 93 -11.80 -10.92 24.62
CA GLU A 93 -12.40 -10.17 25.71
C GLU A 93 -13.88 -9.88 25.47
N SER A 94 -14.66 -9.79 26.55
CA SER A 94 -16.05 -9.34 26.48
C SER A 94 -16.11 -7.81 26.40
N ILE A 95 -15.83 -7.28 25.21
CA ILE A 95 -15.86 -5.84 24.91
C ILE A 95 -17.12 -5.43 24.14
N SER A 96 -17.42 -4.14 24.15
CA SER A 96 -18.57 -3.58 23.43
C SER A 96 -18.42 -3.76 21.91
N THR A 97 -19.54 -3.72 21.17
CA THR A 97 -19.51 -3.76 19.70
C THR A 97 -18.70 -2.60 19.11
N SER A 98 -18.78 -1.41 19.72
CA SER A 98 -18.00 -0.25 19.27
C SER A 98 -16.49 -0.51 19.40
N ASP A 99 -16.05 -1.07 20.53
CA ASP A 99 -14.64 -1.39 20.75
C ASP A 99 -14.14 -2.42 19.75
N LYS A 100 -14.97 -3.43 19.42
CA LYS A 100 -14.63 -4.42 18.37
C LYS A 100 -14.44 -3.74 17.03
N VAL A 101 -15.32 -2.80 16.65
CA VAL A 101 -15.20 -2.05 15.39
C VAL A 101 -13.92 -1.21 15.39
N GLY A 102 -13.61 -0.49 16.47
CA GLY A 102 -12.38 0.28 16.59
C GLY A 102 -11.14 -0.60 16.43
N ARG A 103 -11.06 -1.72 17.16
CA ARG A 103 -9.94 -2.68 17.06
C ARG A 103 -9.81 -3.28 15.65
N ILE A 104 -10.93 -3.64 15.00
CA ILE A 104 -10.94 -4.18 13.63
C ILE A 104 -10.42 -3.14 12.61
N LEU A 105 -10.90 -1.90 12.69
CA LEU A 105 -10.43 -0.83 11.80
C LEU A 105 -8.94 -0.55 12.01
N SER A 106 -8.50 -0.46 13.28
CA SER A 106 -7.10 -0.27 13.66
C SER A 106 -6.20 -1.38 13.13
N MET A 107 -6.59 -2.66 13.27
CA MET A 107 -5.84 -3.78 12.71
C MET A 107 -5.84 -3.77 11.18
N GLY A 108 -6.96 -3.43 10.55
CA GLY A 108 -7.04 -3.26 9.09
C GLY A 108 -6.07 -2.18 8.57
N LEU A 109 -5.96 -1.05 9.28
CA LEU A 109 -4.97 -0.01 8.97
C LEU A 109 -3.53 -0.52 9.11
N ILE A 110 -3.21 -1.33 10.13
CA ILE A 110 -1.88 -1.94 10.27
C ILE A 110 -1.59 -2.90 9.10
N CYS A 111 -2.55 -3.75 8.72
CA CYS A 111 -2.42 -4.68 7.59
C CYS A 111 -2.14 -3.94 6.27
N GLY A 112 -2.92 -2.90 5.96
CA GLY A 112 -2.82 -2.15 4.71
C GLY A 112 -1.74 -1.07 4.71
N GLY A 113 -1.87 -0.10 5.62
CA GLY A 113 -1.04 1.10 5.67
C GLY A 113 0.44 0.85 5.99
N PHE A 114 0.75 -0.26 6.68
CA PHE A 114 2.12 -0.63 7.01
C PHE A 114 2.53 -1.97 6.40
N GLY A 115 1.73 -3.04 6.60
CA GLY A 115 2.04 -4.37 6.07
C GLY A 115 2.24 -4.35 4.56
N ILE A 116 1.21 -3.95 3.81
CA ILE A 116 1.30 -3.88 2.36
C ILE A 116 2.28 -2.79 1.91
N ASN A 117 2.29 -1.60 2.54
CA ASN A 117 3.19 -0.52 2.12
C ASN A 117 4.68 -0.90 2.20
N ILE A 118 5.09 -1.53 3.30
CA ILE A 118 6.47 -2.01 3.47
C ILE A 118 6.72 -3.23 2.58
N ALA A 119 5.73 -4.12 2.42
CA ALA A 119 5.84 -5.23 1.48
C ALA A 119 6.05 -4.75 0.04
N HIS A 120 5.38 -3.67 -0.35
CA HIS A 120 5.52 -3.06 -1.66
C HIS A 120 6.98 -2.63 -1.87
N GLU A 121 7.58 -1.90 -0.92
CA GLU A 121 8.98 -1.53 -1.02
C GLU A 121 9.91 -2.74 -1.14
N LEU A 122 9.83 -3.65 -0.18
CA LEU A 122 10.72 -4.82 -0.10
C LEU A 122 10.55 -5.75 -1.31
N GLY A 123 9.37 -5.74 -1.95
CA GLY A 123 9.06 -6.54 -3.12
C GLY A 123 9.78 -6.08 -4.38
N HIS A 124 10.08 -4.78 -4.51
CA HIS A 124 10.84 -4.22 -5.63
C HIS A 124 12.36 -4.39 -5.49
N ARG A 125 12.83 -4.74 -4.29
CA ARG A 125 14.26 -4.94 -4.05
C ARG A 125 14.75 -6.22 -4.71
N SER A 126 16.02 -6.26 -5.07
CA SER A 126 16.64 -7.41 -5.75
C SER A 126 17.03 -8.54 -4.81
N ASN A 127 17.13 -8.29 -3.51
CA ASN A 127 17.49 -9.30 -2.51
C ASN A 127 16.33 -10.28 -2.28
N LYS A 128 16.60 -11.58 -2.39
CA LYS A 128 15.59 -12.63 -2.18
C LYS A 128 15.05 -12.68 -0.75
N VAL A 129 15.85 -12.30 0.25
CA VAL A 129 15.40 -12.21 1.65
C VAL A 129 14.38 -11.08 1.81
N GLU A 130 14.66 -9.91 1.23
CA GLU A 130 13.71 -8.76 1.26
C GLU A 130 12.40 -9.12 0.53
N GLN A 131 12.49 -9.75 -0.64
CA GLN A 131 11.31 -10.24 -1.36
C GLN A 131 10.54 -11.31 -0.56
N PHE A 132 11.22 -12.14 0.24
CA PHE A 132 10.55 -13.09 1.13
C PHE A 132 9.83 -12.37 2.28
N LEU A 133 10.46 -11.37 2.90
CA LEU A 133 9.82 -10.52 3.91
C LEU A 133 8.61 -9.77 3.34
N SER A 134 8.69 -9.30 2.09
CA SER A 134 7.54 -8.74 1.37
C SER A 134 6.36 -9.71 1.32
N LYS A 135 6.59 -10.96 0.91
CA LYS A 135 5.53 -11.99 0.87
C LYS A 135 4.95 -12.27 2.25
N ILE A 136 5.78 -12.34 3.28
CA ILE A 136 5.35 -12.49 4.68
C ILE A 136 4.43 -11.33 5.10
N LEU A 137 4.80 -10.09 4.77
CA LEU A 137 4.04 -8.90 5.13
C LEU A 137 2.71 -8.75 4.36
N LEU A 138 2.55 -9.43 3.22
CA LEU A 138 1.27 -9.49 2.49
C LEU A 138 0.29 -10.53 3.06
N LEU A 139 0.78 -11.50 3.83
CA LEU A 139 -0.03 -12.58 4.41
C LEU A 139 -1.16 -12.06 5.34
N PRO A 140 -0.92 -11.09 6.25
CA PRO A 140 -1.98 -10.54 7.11
C PRO A 140 -3.16 -9.93 6.35
N SER A 141 -2.92 -9.42 5.14
CA SER A 141 -3.95 -8.87 4.26
C SER A 141 -4.58 -9.90 3.33
N LEU A 142 -4.12 -11.17 3.37
CA LEU A 142 -4.52 -12.25 2.45
C LEU A 142 -4.41 -11.84 0.97
N TYR A 143 -3.43 -10.98 0.67
CA TYR A 143 -3.26 -10.31 -0.62
C TYR A 143 -1.90 -10.63 -1.25
N MET A 144 -1.36 -11.84 -1.01
CA MET A 144 0.00 -12.21 -1.43
C MET A 144 0.22 -12.16 -2.95
N HIS A 145 -0.84 -12.36 -3.75
CA HIS A 145 -0.79 -12.26 -5.20
C HIS A 145 -0.34 -10.88 -5.71
N PHE A 146 -0.48 -9.83 -4.89
CA PHE A 146 0.05 -8.49 -5.16
C PHE A 146 1.54 -8.51 -5.48
N PHE A 147 2.35 -9.34 -4.79
CA PHE A 147 3.78 -9.49 -5.08
C PHE A 147 4.04 -9.86 -6.55
N ILE A 148 3.16 -10.65 -7.15
CA ILE A 148 3.27 -11.08 -8.55
C ILE A 148 2.72 -10.02 -9.49
N GLU A 149 1.49 -9.59 -9.23
CA GLU A 149 0.76 -8.67 -10.08
C GLU A 149 1.49 -7.33 -10.15
N HIS A 150 1.84 -6.76 -9.01
CA HIS A 150 2.42 -5.43 -8.95
C HIS A 150 3.77 -5.35 -9.66
N ASN A 151 4.68 -6.28 -9.32
CA ASN A 151 6.06 -6.27 -9.79
C ASN A 151 6.21 -6.68 -11.27
N ARG A 152 5.31 -7.54 -11.80
CA ARG A 152 5.42 -8.07 -13.19
C ARG A 152 4.30 -7.61 -14.11
N GLY A 153 3.24 -7.04 -13.56
CA GLY A 153 2.01 -6.63 -14.24
C GLY A 153 1.83 -5.12 -14.20
N HIS A 154 1.41 -4.59 -13.05
CA HIS A 154 1.04 -3.19 -12.87
C HIS A 154 2.11 -2.23 -13.38
N HIS A 155 3.36 -2.31 -12.91
CA HIS A 155 4.44 -1.42 -13.38
C HIS A 155 4.66 -1.41 -14.90
N LYS A 156 4.39 -2.55 -15.55
CA LYS A 156 4.52 -2.67 -17.01
C LYS A 156 3.33 -2.04 -17.75
N ARG A 157 2.14 -2.09 -17.15
CA ARG A 157 0.86 -1.71 -17.76
C ARG A 157 0.23 -0.46 -17.15
N VAL A 158 0.87 0.18 -16.18
CA VAL A 158 0.34 1.34 -15.47
C VAL A 158 -0.14 2.40 -16.47
N SER A 159 -1.29 2.98 -16.16
CA SER A 159 -2.03 3.93 -17.01
C SER A 159 -2.40 3.34 -18.37
N THR A 160 -2.73 2.04 -18.44
CA THR A 160 -3.34 1.40 -19.62
C THR A 160 -4.64 0.68 -19.25
N LYS A 161 -5.46 0.33 -20.25
CA LYS A 161 -6.76 -0.33 -20.02
C LYS A 161 -6.64 -1.74 -19.47
N GLU A 162 -5.49 -2.38 -19.69
CA GLU A 162 -5.20 -3.76 -19.26
C GLU A 162 -4.61 -3.84 -17.85
N ASP A 163 -4.33 -2.70 -17.21
CA ASP A 163 -3.86 -2.65 -15.83
C ASP A 163 -5.02 -2.70 -14.82
N PRO A 164 -5.08 -3.71 -13.94
CA PRO A 164 -6.08 -3.78 -12.88
C PRO A 164 -6.11 -2.54 -11.99
N SER A 165 -4.95 -2.01 -11.64
CA SER A 165 -4.80 -0.98 -10.60
C SER A 165 -4.84 0.46 -11.14
N SER A 166 -5.01 0.64 -12.45
CA SER A 166 -5.22 1.97 -13.04
C SER A 166 -6.69 2.36 -12.98
N ALA A 167 -7.02 3.39 -12.22
CA ALA A 167 -8.38 3.89 -12.06
C ALA A 167 -8.82 4.71 -13.28
N ARG A 168 -9.99 4.39 -13.84
CA ARG A 168 -10.46 5.01 -15.08
C ARG A 168 -11.08 6.37 -14.79
N PHE A 169 -11.01 7.29 -15.75
CA PHE A 169 -11.71 8.56 -15.64
C PHE A 169 -13.23 8.35 -15.48
N GLY A 170 -13.81 8.92 -14.42
CA GLY A 170 -15.23 8.77 -14.08
C GLY A 170 -15.61 7.48 -13.35
N GLU A 171 -14.65 6.59 -13.08
CA GLU A 171 -14.89 5.38 -12.30
C GLU A 171 -14.94 5.71 -10.81
N ASN A 172 -16.01 5.31 -10.11
CA ASN A 172 -16.09 5.51 -8.66
C ASN A 172 -15.27 4.44 -7.92
N ILE A 173 -14.83 4.76 -6.71
CA ILE A 173 -13.96 3.88 -5.90
C ILE A 173 -14.55 2.48 -5.65
N PHE A 174 -15.87 2.35 -5.47
CA PHE A 174 -16.50 1.06 -5.16
C PHE A 174 -16.49 0.12 -6.38
N SER A 175 -16.79 0.66 -7.56
CA SER A 175 -16.64 -0.06 -8.83
C SER A 175 -15.17 -0.41 -9.11
N PHE A 176 -14.25 0.52 -8.81
CA PHE A 176 -12.82 0.29 -8.92
C PHE A 176 -12.37 -0.86 -8.02
N TRP A 177 -12.71 -0.87 -6.72
CA TRP A 177 -12.32 -1.94 -5.79
C TRP A 177 -12.71 -3.32 -6.31
N PHE A 178 -13.98 -3.48 -6.73
CA PHE A 178 -14.44 -4.76 -7.27
C PHE A 178 -13.64 -5.18 -8.51
N ARG A 179 -13.42 -4.25 -9.44
CA ARG A 179 -12.66 -4.52 -10.66
C ARG A 179 -11.20 -4.82 -10.38
N ALA A 180 -10.52 -3.97 -9.63
CA ALA A 180 -9.08 -4.05 -9.36
C ALA A 180 -8.74 -5.35 -8.63
N VAL A 181 -9.47 -5.69 -7.57
CA VAL A 181 -9.24 -6.92 -6.80
C VAL A 181 -9.41 -8.17 -7.66
N ILE A 182 -10.52 -8.29 -8.41
CA ILE A 182 -10.79 -9.49 -9.21
C ILE A 182 -9.81 -9.60 -10.38
N THR A 183 -9.62 -8.52 -11.12
CA THR A 183 -8.75 -8.54 -12.30
C THR A 183 -7.27 -8.62 -11.94
N GLY A 184 -6.86 -8.08 -10.79
CA GLY A 184 -5.52 -8.23 -10.22
C GLY A 184 -5.22 -9.67 -9.85
N TYR A 185 -6.14 -10.33 -9.15
CA TYR A 185 -6.02 -11.75 -8.81
C TYR A 185 -5.89 -12.65 -10.06
N LEU A 186 -6.75 -12.44 -11.06
CA LEU A 186 -6.70 -13.19 -12.33
C LEU A 186 -5.42 -12.88 -13.13
N SER A 187 -4.97 -11.62 -13.11
CA SER A 187 -3.71 -11.17 -13.73
C SER A 187 -2.52 -11.91 -13.13
N ALA A 188 -2.46 -12.05 -11.80
CA ALA A 188 -1.39 -12.76 -11.11
C ALA A 188 -1.29 -14.24 -11.54
N TRP A 189 -2.42 -14.96 -11.63
CA TRP A 189 -2.46 -16.32 -12.16
C TRP A 189 -1.95 -16.41 -13.60
N LYS A 190 -2.35 -15.47 -14.45
CA LYS A 190 -1.89 -15.42 -15.85
C LYS A 190 -0.39 -15.18 -15.94
N LEU A 191 0.14 -14.21 -15.19
CA LEU A 191 1.57 -13.90 -15.15
C LEU A 191 2.40 -15.09 -14.65
N GLU A 192 1.88 -15.80 -13.66
CA GLU A 192 2.57 -16.96 -13.10
C GLU A 192 2.56 -18.15 -14.05
N LYS A 193 1.44 -18.41 -14.74
CA LYS A 193 1.39 -19.40 -15.81
C LYS A 193 2.39 -19.11 -16.92
N VAL A 194 2.54 -17.85 -17.33
CA VAL A 194 3.52 -17.45 -18.35
C VAL A 194 4.97 -17.66 -17.86
N LYS A 195 5.26 -17.38 -16.58
CA LYS A 195 6.58 -17.67 -15.97
C LYS A 195 6.92 -19.15 -16.07
N LEU A 196 6.02 -20.02 -15.63
CA LEU A 196 6.22 -21.47 -15.61
C LEU A 196 6.43 -22.03 -17.01
N GLN A 197 5.61 -21.60 -17.99
CA GLN A 197 5.76 -22.01 -19.39
C GLN A 197 7.13 -21.62 -19.97
N ARG A 198 7.62 -20.41 -19.67
CA ARG A 198 8.95 -19.95 -20.10
C ARG A 198 10.09 -20.74 -19.47
N ASN A 199 9.89 -21.26 -18.26
CA ASN A 199 10.87 -22.06 -17.54
C ASN A 199 10.75 -23.57 -17.83
N GLY A 200 9.76 -24.02 -18.60
CA GLY A 200 9.49 -25.44 -18.83
C GLY A 200 8.94 -26.16 -17.59
N GLU A 201 8.35 -25.44 -16.63
CA GLU A 201 7.84 -26.00 -15.38
C GLU A 201 6.34 -26.32 -15.47
N SER A 202 5.90 -27.35 -14.73
CA SER A 202 4.48 -27.73 -14.65
C SER A 202 3.66 -26.67 -13.92
N PHE A 203 2.40 -26.49 -14.32
CA PHE A 203 1.45 -25.62 -13.63
C PHE A 203 1.21 -26.06 -12.17
N PHE A 204 1.11 -27.37 -11.93
CA PHE A 204 0.97 -27.96 -10.60
C PHE A 204 2.34 -28.33 -10.06
N SER A 205 3.12 -27.32 -9.67
CA SER A 205 4.46 -27.48 -9.10
C SER A 205 4.68 -26.51 -7.95
N LEU A 206 5.68 -26.78 -7.11
CA LEU A 206 6.10 -25.87 -6.03
C LEU A 206 6.71 -24.57 -6.57
N SER A 207 7.07 -24.53 -7.85
CA SER A 207 7.53 -23.31 -8.55
C SER A 207 6.39 -22.32 -8.85
N ASN A 208 5.12 -22.77 -8.76
CA ASN A 208 3.95 -21.94 -8.92
C ASN A 208 3.64 -21.20 -7.61
N GLU A 209 4.08 -19.95 -7.53
CA GLU A 209 3.93 -19.13 -6.33
C GLU A 209 2.45 -18.87 -5.99
N MET A 210 1.56 -18.82 -6.97
CA MET A 210 0.12 -18.64 -6.68
C MET A 210 -0.46 -19.83 -5.91
N ILE A 211 -0.05 -21.07 -6.21
CA ILE A 211 -0.46 -22.25 -5.45
C ILE A 211 0.08 -22.16 -4.02
N ILE A 212 1.36 -21.81 -3.86
CA ILE A 212 1.99 -21.64 -2.54
C ILE A 212 1.27 -20.56 -1.73
N PHE A 213 0.92 -19.43 -2.34
CA PHE A 213 0.19 -18.36 -1.66
C PHE A 213 -1.18 -18.82 -1.18
N GLN A 214 -1.95 -19.57 -1.98
CA GLN A 214 -3.24 -20.09 -1.54
C GLN A 214 -3.09 -21.06 -0.36
N ILE A 215 -2.09 -21.95 -0.40
CA ILE A 215 -1.83 -22.90 0.69
C ILE A 215 -1.43 -22.15 1.98
N VAL A 216 -0.49 -21.21 1.90
CA VAL A 216 -0.02 -20.44 3.06
C VAL A 216 -1.13 -19.60 3.67
N GLN A 217 -1.92 -18.90 2.85
CA GLN A 217 -3.07 -18.12 3.32
C GLN A 217 -4.13 -19.01 3.98
N PHE A 218 -4.43 -20.17 3.40
CA PHE A 218 -5.37 -21.13 3.98
C PHE A 218 -4.88 -21.65 5.34
N ILE A 219 -3.62 -22.06 5.43
CA ILE A 219 -3.01 -22.52 6.69
C ILE A 219 -3.06 -21.40 7.74
N PHE A 220 -2.74 -20.16 7.36
CA PHE A 220 -2.74 -19.03 8.27
C PHE A 220 -4.14 -18.77 8.87
N ILE A 221 -5.17 -18.74 8.03
CA ILE A 221 -6.56 -18.60 8.50
C ILE A 221 -7.03 -19.80 9.31
N TYR A 222 -6.62 -21.02 8.92
CA TYR A 222 -6.91 -22.23 9.68
C TYR A 222 -6.27 -22.21 11.08
N ILE A 223 -5.04 -21.72 11.23
CA ILE A 223 -4.39 -21.54 12.53
C ILE A 223 -5.22 -20.59 13.40
N ILE A 224 -5.65 -19.45 12.85
CA ILE A 224 -6.51 -18.50 13.59
C ILE A 224 -7.82 -19.17 14.01
N PHE A 225 -8.49 -19.89 13.10
CA PHE A 225 -9.70 -20.65 13.41
C PHE A 225 -9.48 -21.66 14.52
N TYR A 226 -8.42 -22.46 14.43
CA TYR A 226 -8.14 -23.56 15.36
C TYR A 226 -7.90 -23.04 16.78
N PHE A 227 -7.12 -21.97 16.93
CA PHE A 227 -6.78 -21.44 18.25
C PHE A 227 -7.81 -20.44 18.81
N PHE A 228 -8.43 -19.61 17.97
CA PHE A 228 -9.27 -18.46 18.38
C PHE A 228 -10.76 -18.62 18.05
N GLY A 229 -11.13 -19.63 17.27
CA GLY A 229 -12.51 -19.92 16.89
C GLY A 229 -13.02 -19.09 15.72
N LEU A 230 -14.22 -19.46 15.24
CA LEU A 230 -14.82 -18.92 14.02
C LEU A 230 -15.04 -17.40 14.08
N SER A 231 -15.51 -16.87 15.21
CA SER A 231 -15.83 -15.44 15.32
C SER A 231 -14.60 -14.56 15.14
N ILE A 232 -13.50 -14.88 15.81
CA ILE A 232 -12.25 -14.12 15.72
C ILE A 232 -11.61 -14.30 14.35
N MET A 233 -11.68 -15.50 13.76
CA MET A 233 -11.27 -15.72 12.37
C MET A 233 -12.02 -14.79 11.40
N VAL A 234 -13.34 -14.66 11.54
CA VAL A 234 -14.13 -13.75 10.70
C VAL A 234 -13.73 -12.28 10.92
N TYR A 235 -13.53 -11.85 12.16
CA TYR A 235 -13.04 -10.48 12.44
C TYR A 235 -11.67 -10.23 11.81
N PHE A 236 -10.77 -11.20 11.87
CA PHE A 236 -9.46 -11.09 11.23
C PHE A 236 -9.57 -11.01 9.70
N ILE A 237 -10.43 -11.81 9.07
CA ILE A 237 -10.69 -11.71 7.63
C ILE A 237 -11.22 -10.31 7.26
N ILE A 238 -12.09 -9.71 8.09
CA ILE A 238 -12.54 -8.33 7.89
C ILE A 238 -11.36 -7.35 7.97
N CYS A 239 -10.43 -7.53 8.91
CA CYS A 239 -9.20 -6.74 8.99
C CYS A 239 -8.36 -6.89 7.71
N SER A 240 -8.19 -8.11 7.20
CA SER A 240 -7.48 -8.39 5.95
C SER A 240 -8.13 -7.67 4.76
N VAL A 241 -9.47 -7.69 4.69
CA VAL A 241 -10.25 -6.98 3.66
C VAL A 241 -10.04 -5.48 3.73
N ILE A 242 -10.13 -4.89 4.92
CA ILE A 242 -9.83 -3.47 5.12
C ILE A 242 -8.39 -3.16 4.67
N GLY A 243 -7.44 -4.03 5.00
CA GLY A 243 -6.03 -3.88 4.64
C GLY A 243 -5.81 -3.78 3.13
N PHE A 244 -6.33 -4.73 2.34
CA PHE A 244 -6.17 -4.64 0.89
C PHE A 244 -7.04 -3.54 0.26
N LEU A 245 -8.20 -3.19 0.83
CA LEU A 245 -8.99 -2.06 0.32
C LEU A 245 -8.31 -0.71 0.57
N ILE A 246 -7.53 -0.58 1.65
CA ILE A 246 -6.64 0.57 1.86
C ILE A 246 -5.61 0.66 0.73
N LEU A 247 -4.93 -0.44 0.38
CA LEU A 247 -4.04 -0.49 -0.78
C LEU A 247 -4.76 -0.09 -2.07
N GLU A 248 -5.92 -0.67 -2.36
CA GLU A 248 -6.63 -0.35 -3.60
C GLU A 248 -7.15 1.09 -3.62
N THR A 249 -7.44 1.67 -2.47
CA THR A 249 -7.74 3.10 -2.36
C THR A 249 -6.50 3.94 -2.72
N VAL A 250 -5.30 3.52 -2.29
CA VAL A 250 -4.03 4.16 -2.68
C VAL A 250 -3.82 4.06 -4.20
N ASN A 251 -3.95 2.86 -4.79
CA ASN A 251 -3.89 2.68 -6.25
C ASN A 251 -4.90 3.59 -6.98
N TYR A 252 -6.12 3.68 -6.44
CA TYR A 252 -7.17 4.51 -7.02
C TYR A 252 -6.76 5.98 -7.09
N ILE A 253 -6.30 6.57 -5.97
CA ILE A 253 -5.91 7.98 -5.95
C ILE A 253 -4.65 8.23 -6.79
N GLU A 254 -3.72 7.28 -6.83
CA GLU A 254 -2.46 7.36 -7.57
C GLU A 254 -2.63 7.33 -9.09
N HIS A 255 -3.66 6.65 -9.59
CA HIS A 255 -3.80 6.40 -11.03
C HIS A 255 -5.09 6.93 -11.64
N TYR A 256 -5.93 7.63 -10.87
CA TYR A 256 -7.22 8.10 -11.36
C TYR A 256 -7.12 8.96 -12.62
N GLY A 257 -7.72 8.49 -13.71
CA GLY A 257 -7.98 9.23 -14.94
C GLY A 257 -6.77 9.48 -15.83
N LEU A 258 -5.57 9.05 -15.41
CA LEU A 258 -4.34 9.15 -16.19
C LEU A 258 -4.24 7.94 -17.14
N GLU A 259 -3.98 8.20 -18.43
CA GLU A 259 -3.94 7.16 -19.46
C GLU A 259 -2.79 7.44 -20.42
N ARG A 260 -2.04 6.39 -20.75
CA ARG A 260 -0.95 6.40 -21.73
C ARG A 260 -1.51 6.39 -23.13
N THR A 261 -0.90 7.18 -24.00
CA THR A 261 -1.28 7.20 -25.40
C THR A 261 -0.77 5.97 -26.15
N ILE A 262 -1.55 5.52 -27.15
CA ILE A 262 -1.16 4.48 -28.09
C ILE A 262 -0.58 5.17 -29.33
N ASN A 263 0.63 4.80 -29.71
CA ASN A 263 1.27 5.33 -30.91
C ASN A 263 0.67 4.73 -32.20
N LYS A 264 1.08 5.26 -33.36
CA LYS A 264 0.64 4.79 -34.70
C LYS A 264 0.85 3.29 -34.94
N ASN A 265 1.76 2.65 -34.20
CA ASN A 265 2.09 1.23 -34.31
C ASN A 265 1.33 0.36 -33.29
N GLY A 266 0.30 0.89 -32.61
CA GLY A 266 -0.51 0.16 -31.63
C GLY A 266 0.20 -0.11 -30.30
N LYS A 267 1.32 0.57 -30.00
CA LYS A 267 2.07 0.37 -28.75
C LYS A 267 1.90 1.54 -27.79
N TYR A 268 1.71 1.24 -26.51
CA TYR A 268 1.70 2.25 -25.45
C TYR A 268 3.07 2.92 -25.25
N GLU A 269 3.07 4.17 -24.82
CA GLU A 269 4.19 5.12 -24.93
C GLU A 269 5.36 5.09 -23.90
N ARG A 270 5.87 3.99 -23.35
CA ARG A 270 6.71 4.02 -22.12
C ARG A 270 6.10 4.78 -20.91
N VAL A 271 6.49 4.40 -19.71
CA VAL A 271 6.05 5.07 -18.48
C VAL A 271 6.88 6.34 -18.29
N LYS A 272 6.25 7.39 -17.75
CA LYS A 272 6.80 8.74 -17.54
C LYS A 272 6.21 9.28 -16.23
N PRO A 273 6.84 10.25 -15.55
CA PRO A 273 6.38 10.74 -14.26
C PRO A 273 4.92 11.24 -14.26
N PHE A 274 4.42 11.75 -15.39
CA PHE A 274 3.03 12.24 -15.48
C PHE A 274 1.95 11.15 -15.65
N HIS A 275 2.34 9.87 -15.67
CA HIS A 275 1.41 8.75 -15.74
C HIS A 275 0.95 8.26 -14.35
N SER A 276 1.27 8.96 -13.28
CA SER A 276 0.70 8.77 -11.94
C SER A 276 0.70 10.09 -11.18
N TRP A 277 -0.22 10.22 -10.23
CA TRP A 277 -0.32 11.34 -9.31
C TRP A 277 0.77 11.30 -8.25
N ASN A 278 1.19 12.47 -7.80
CA ASN A 278 2.26 12.68 -6.84
C ASN A 278 1.75 13.49 -5.63
N SER A 279 2.37 13.32 -4.47
CA SER A 279 2.13 14.18 -3.32
C SER A 279 3.40 14.43 -2.52
N ASN A 280 3.70 15.71 -2.32
CA ASN A 280 4.86 16.19 -1.58
C ASN A 280 4.56 16.61 -0.13
N HIS A 281 3.41 16.21 0.43
CA HIS A 281 3.07 16.55 1.82
C HIS A 281 3.98 15.79 2.81
N PRO A 282 4.66 16.49 3.73
CA PRO A 282 5.79 15.93 4.46
C PRO A 282 5.43 14.80 5.44
N ILE A 283 4.28 14.90 6.11
CA ILE A 283 3.86 13.88 7.08
C ILE A 283 3.45 12.59 6.35
N GLY A 284 2.58 12.68 5.35
CA GLY A 284 2.17 11.54 4.53
C GLY A 284 3.34 10.87 3.84
N ARG A 285 4.30 11.66 3.34
CA ARG A 285 5.59 11.14 2.86
C ARG A 285 6.27 10.29 3.93
N ILE A 286 6.52 10.81 5.13
CA ILE A 286 7.20 10.03 6.18
C ILE A 286 6.42 8.77 6.54
N MET A 287 5.10 8.90 6.74
CA MET A 287 4.22 7.80 7.17
C MET A 287 4.12 6.67 6.14
N LEU A 288 4.20 7.00 4.86
CA LEU A 288 4.21 6.03 3.77
C LEU A 288 5.62 5.68 3.28
N PHE A 289 6.65 5.98 4.07
CA PHE A 289 8.03 5.74 3.68
C PHE A 289 8.34 6.33 2.30
N GLU A 290 8.02 7.60 2.09
CA GLU A 290 8.22 8.38 0.86
C GLU A 290 7.48 7.89 -0.40
N LEU A 291 6.69 6.80 -0.32
CA LEU A 291 5.95 6.26 -1.48
C LEU A 291 5.09 7.30 -2.20
N SER A 292 4.60 8.32 -1.47
CA SER A 292 3.76 9.37 -2.06
C SER A 292 4.44 10.18 -3.18
N ARG A 293 5.77 10.06 -3.32
CA ARG A 293 6.49 10.45 -4.54
C ARG A 293 6.36 9.40 -5.66
N HIS A 294 5.12 9.01 -5.91
CA HIS A 294 4.76 7.81 -6.67
C HIS A 294 5.04 7.93 -8.17
N SER A 295 5.06 9.16 -8.71
CA SER A 295 5.48 9.40 -10.09
C SER A 295 6.90 8.89 -10.38
N ASP A 296 7.84 9.13 -9.47
CA ASP A 296 9.22 8.65 -9.62
C ASP A 296 9.30 7.15 -9.41
N HIS A 297 8.48 6.60 -8.50
CA HIS A 297 8.38 5.16 -8.29
C HIS A 297 7.97 4.43 -9.58
N HIS A 298 6.94 4.89 -10.29
CA HIS A 298 6.55 4.28 -11.57
C HIS A 298 7.53 4.55 -12.70
N PHE A 299 8.20 5.70 -12.68
CA PHE A 299 9.24 5.99 -13.65
C PHE A 299 10.47 5.08 -13.47
N ASN A 300 10.83 4.77 -12.23
CA ASN A 300 11.91 3.84 -11.88
C ASN A 300 11.58 3.00 -10.63
N ALA A 301 10.90 1.87 -10.84
CA ALA A 301 10.44 0.99 -9.76
C ALA A 301 11.57 0.40 -8.88
N SER A 302 12.80 0.34 -9.41
CA SER A 302 13.96 -0.18 -8.68
C SER A 302 14.58 0.84 -7.70
N ARG A 303 14.15 2.10 -7.76
CA ARG A 303 14.60 3.15 -6.86
C ARG A 303 14.02 2.92 -5.47
N LYS A 304 14.89 2.88 -4.45
CA LYS A 304 14.43 2.76 -3.06
C LYS A 304 13.61 3.99 -2.65
N TYR A 305 12.66 3.77 -1.77
CA TYR A 305 11.69 4.76 -1.34
C TYR A 305 12.30 6.03 -0.74
N GLN A 306 13.28 5.90 0.16
CA GLN A 306 13.91 7.04 0.84
C GLN A 306 14.65 8.02 -0.10
N ILE A 307 14.82 7.67 -1.37
CA ILE A 307 15.46 8.49 -2.40
C ILE A 307 14.53 8.79 -3.59
N LEU A 308 13.21 8.63 -3.43
CA LEU A 308 12.22 9.03 -4.43
C LEU A 308 12.24 10.56 -4.64
N LYS A 309 12.13 10.96 -5.90
CA LYS A 309 12.23 12.35 -6.34
C LYS A 309 10.87 12.94 -6.71
N ASN A 310 10.76 14.24 -6.52
CA ASN A 310 9.76 15.04 -7.21
C ASN A 310 10.21 15.34 -8.65
N HIS A 311 9.27 15.34 -9.60
CA HIS A 311 9.52 15.76 -10.99
C HIS A 311 8.60 16.93 -11.33
N ASP A 312 9.11 17.97 -11.98
CA ASP A 312 8.33 19.20 -12.25
C ASP A 312 7.08 18.97 -13.11
N ASN A 313 7.09 17.93 -13.95
CA ASN A 313 5.97 17.58 -14.83
C ASN A 313 5.00 16.55 -14.22
N SER A 314 5.19 16.15 -12.96
CA SER A 314 4.29 15.23 -12.30
C SER A 314 2.99 15.92 -11.87
N PRO A 315 1.82 15.30 -12.11
CA PRO A 315 0.56 15.84 -11.62
C PRO A 315 0.49 15.68 -10.10
N GLU A 316 0.23 16.77 -9.38
CA GLU A 316 0.16 16.79 -7.92
C GLU A 316 -1.28 16.66 -7.40
N MET A 317 -1.45 15.85 -6.36
CA MET A 317 -2.73 15.74 -5.67
C MET A 317 -3.05 17.04 -4.90
N PRO A 318 -4.35 17.39 -4.77
CA PRO A 318 -4.80 18.56 -4.00
C PRO A 318 -4.40 18.56 -2.52
N THR A 319 -4.24 17.39 -1.90
CA THR A 319 -3.83 17.20 -0.50
C THR A 319 -3.01 15.92 -0.37
N GLY A 320 -2.54 15.58 0.83
CA GLY A 320 -1.84 14.34 1.11
C GLY A 320 -2.72 13.10 0.98
N TYR A 321 -2.08 11.93 1.02
CA TYR A 321 -2.74 10.64 0.74
C TYR A 321 -3.96 10.40 1.62
N PRO A 322 -3.91 10.54 2.96
CA PRO A 322 -5.08 10.25 3.77
C PRO A 322 -6.26 11.18 3.48
N GLY A 323 -6.00 12.46 3.20
CA GLY A 323 -7.03 13.40 2.77
C GLY A 323 -7.66 13.00 1.43
N MET A 324 -6.85 12.55 0.47
CA MET A 324 -7.31 12.07 -0.83
C MET A 324 -8.08 10.75 -0.74
N MET A 325 -7.68 9.85 0.16
CA MET A 325 -8.40 8.60 0.44
C MET A 325 -9.80 8.88 0.99
N ILE A 326 -9.92 9.81 1.95
CA ILE A 326 -11.22 10.24 2.49
C ILE A 326 -12.08 10.83 1.36
N LEU A 327 -11.51 11.73 0.56
CA LEU A 327 -12.19 12.35 -0.57
C LEU A 327 -12.74 11.31 -1.56
N ALA A 328 -11.96 10.27 -1.87
CA ALA A 328 -12.33 9.21 -2.80
C ALA A 328 -13.55 8.40 -2.35
N LEU A 329 -13.76 8.26 -1.04
CA LEU A 329 -14.93 7.60 -0.46
C LEU A 329 -16.25 8.38 -0.65
N PHE A 330 -16.18 9.62 -1.14
CA PHE A 330 -17.34 10.44 -1.51
C PHE A 330 -17.33 10.76 -3.02
N PRO A 331 -17.75 9.83 -3.90
CA PRO A 331 -17.58 9.95 -5.36
C PRO A 331 -18.05 11.27 -5.98
N PRO A 332 -19.20 11.87 -5.59
CA PRO A 332 -19.60 13.16 -6.15
C PRO A 332 -18.57 14.28 -5.89
N LEU A 333 -18.00 14.33 -4.68
CA LEU A 333 -16.99 15.31 -4.31
C LEU A 333 -15.63 14.99 -4.94
N TRP A 334 -15.26 13.71 -4.98
CA TRP A 334 -14.08 13.24 -5.72
C TRP A 334 -14.12 13.69 -7.19
N PHE A 335 -15.23 13.44 -7.89
CA PHE A 335 -15.38 13.83 -9.29
C PHE A 335 -15.37 15.33 -9.49
N TYR A 336 -15.98 16.10 -8.58
CA TYR A 336 -15.92 17.56 -8.62
C TYR A 336 -14.48 18.09 -8.56
N VAL A 337 -13.64 17.50 -7.72
CA VAL A 337 -12.23 17.93 -7.58
C VAL A 337 -11.35 17.35 -8.69
N MET A 338 -11.33 16.03 -8.84
CA MET A 338 -10.34 15.32 -9.64
C MET A 338 -10.64 15.36 -11.13
N ASN A 339 -11.90 15.44 -11.56
CA ASN A 339 -12.18 15.59 -13.00
C ASN A 339 -11.74 16.96 -13.51
N ASN A 340 -11.86 18.01 -12.68
CA ASN A 340 -11.35 19.33 -13.02
C ASN A 340 -9.82 19.35 -13.06
N LYS A 341 -9.15 18.66 -12.13
CA LYS A 341 -7.69 18.50 -12.16
C LYS A 341 -7.20 17.75 -13.40
N ILE A 342 -7.82 16.62 -13.76
CA ILE A 342 -7.49 15.89 -14.99
C ILE A 342 -7.65 16.75 -16.23
N LYS A 343 -8.72 17.55 -16.32
CA LYS A 343 -8.94 18.47 -17.45
C LYS A 343 -7.91 19.59 -17.53
N SER A 344 -7.26 19.96 -16.42
CA SER A 344 -6.25 21.03 -16.41
C SER A 344 -4.85 20.58 -16.85
N ILE A 345 -4.61 19.26 -16.91
CA ILE A 345 -3.31 18.67 -17.28
C ILE A 345 -3.35 17.94 -18.64
N LYS A 346 -4.52 17.84 -19.26
CA LYS A 346 -4.74 17.42 -20.65
C LYS A 346 -4.86 18.65 -21.52
#